data_AF-A0A812Y2R4-F1
#
_entry.id   AF-A0A812Y2R4-F1
#
_cell.length_a   1.000
_cell.length_b   1.000
_cell.length_c   1.000
_cell.angle_alpha   90.00
_cell.angle_beta   90.00
_cell.angle_gamma   90.00
#
_symmetry.space_group_name_H-M   'P 1'
#
loop_
_entity.id
_entity.type
_entity.pdbx_description
1 polymer ?
#
loop_
_entity_poly.entity_id
_entity_poly.type
_entity_poly.pdbx_seq_one_letter_code
_entity_poly.pdbx_strand_id
1 'polypeptide(L)'
;MGFAMFEDAYRFFSDESKQRIWIVKPAEWANRGCGIRIFKTIEEVRARVDAKERAWAIQKYIEKPLLVHGRKFDIRAYCLLLQDPTNWSFKAFYYRDAYLRTTSAQYTTKNLDRMVHLNNDAVQKHGDNYGKFESANKMSLD
;
A
#
# COMPACT_ATOMS: atom_id res chain seq x y z
N MET A 1 5.86 -10.22 22.19
CA MET A 1 4.38 -10.25 22.12
C MET A 1 3.84 -9.95 20.72
N GLY A 2 4.31 -8.88 20.03
CA GLY A 2 3.74 -8.50 18.72
C GLY A 2 3.93 -9.50 17.56
N PHE A 3 5.09 -10.15 17.43
CA PHE A 3 5.32 -11.07 16.29
C PHE A 3 4.48 -12.36 16.39
N ALA A 4 4.26 -12.89 17.61
CA ALA A 4 3.43 -14.08 17.84
C ALA A 4 2.00 -13.90 17.29
N MET A 5 1.39 -12.74 17.52
CA MET A 5 0.07 -12.41 16.95
C MET A 5 0.08 -12.42 15.42
N PHE A 6 1.18 -12.00 14.79
CA PHE A 6 1.34 -12.10 13.34
C PHE A 6 1.47 -13.56 12.88
N GLU A 7 2.16 -14.44 13.63
CA GLU A 7 2.27 -15.86 13.26
C GLU A 7 0.90 -16.55 13.26
N ASP A 8 0.07 -16.26 14.26
CA ASP A 8 -1.30 -16.78 14.34
C ASP A 8 -2.15 -16.28 13.17
N ALA A 9 -2.09 -14.98 12.87
CA ALA A 9 -2.78 -14.41 11.72
C ALA A 9 -2.28 -15.00 10.40
N TYR A 10 -0.95 -15.21 10.26
CA TYR A 10 -0.35 -15.83 9.09
C TYR A 10 -0.90 -17.24 8.85
N ARG A 11 -0.98 -18.06 9.90
CA ARG A 11 -1.55 -19.43 9.83
C ARG A 11 -3.02 -19.37 9.41
N PHE A 12 -3.82 -18.56 10.11
CA PHE A 12 -5.25 -18.38 9.81
C PHE A 12 -5.50 -18.02 8.34
N PHE A 13 -4.83 -16.97 7.81
CA PHE A 13 -5.03 -16.56 6.42
C PHE A 13 -4.47 -17.57 5.41
N SER A 14 -3.38 -18.28 5.75
CA SER A 14 -2.78 -19.30 4.90
C SER A 14 -3.68 -20.52 4.72
N ASP A 15 -4.38 -20.93 5.78
CA ASP A 15 -5.17 -22.15 5.81
C ASP A 15 -6.60 -21.90 5.29
N GLU A 16 -7.27 -20.86 5.78
CA GLU A 16 -8.66 -20.57 5.44
C GLU A 16 -8.80 -19.91 4.06
N SER A 17 -7.99 -18.89 3.80
CA SER A 17 -8.15 -18.03 2.61
C SER A 17 -7.13 -18.31 1.51
N LYS A 18 -6.14 -19.19 1.78
CA LYS A 18 -4.98 -19.46 0.91
C LYS A 18 -4.22 -18.20 0.51
N GLN A 19 -4.24 -17.18 1.35
CA GLN A 19 -3.60 -15.89 1.13
C GLN A 19 -2.37 -15.76 2.03
N ARG A 20 -1.18 -15.66 1.42
CA ARG A 20 0.11 -15.72 2.14
C ARG A 20 0.93 -14.45 1.98
N ILE A 21 0.45 -13.47 1.24
CA ILE A 21 1.22 -12.28 0.93
C ILE A 21 0.98 -11.22 2.02
N TRP A 22 2.07 -10.64 2.51
CA TRP A 22 2.09 -9.62 3.55
C TRP A 22 2.93 -8.43 3.11
N ILE A 23 2.49 -7.22 3.45
CA ILE A 23 3.23 -5.98 3.21
C ILE A 23 3.81 -5.47 4.53
N VAL A 24 5.11 -5.21 4.53
CA VAL A 24 5.85 -4.73 5.69
C VAL A 24 6.31 -3.30 5.41
N LYS A 25 5.92 -2.38 6.29
CA LYS A 25 6.17 -0.94 6.17
C LYS A 25 6.93 -0.47 7.41
N PRO A 26 7.97 0.38 7.27
CA PRO A 26 8.58 1.03 8.42
C PRO A 26 7.56 1.95 9.10
N ALA A 27 7.62 2.11 10.42
CA ALA A 27 6.75 3.04 11.14
C ALA A 27 7.22 4.50 10.98
N GLU A 28 8.53 4.72 10.93
CA GLU A 28 9.16 6.04 10.80
C GLU A 28 9.74 6.24 9.40
N TRP A 29 9.64 7.48 8.88
CA TRP A 29 10.14 7.88 7.56
C TRP A 29 9.63 7.01 6.38
N ALA A 30 8.40 6.47 6.49
CA ALA A 30 7.76 5.60 5.50
C ALA A 30 7.21 6.30 4.24
N ASN A 31 7.71 7.49 3.96
CA ASN A 31 7.21 8.33 2.88
C ASN A 31 7.73 7.80 1.54
N ARG A 32 7.03 8.12 0.45
CA ARG A 32 7.49 7.84 -0.93
C ARG A 32 7.69 6.35 -1.28
N GLY A 33 7.13 5.44 -0.47
CA GLY A 33 7.28 3.99 -0.68
C GLY A 33 8.68 3.45 -0.31
N CYS A 34 9.48 4.24 0.41
CA CYS A 34 10.80 3.82 0.87
C CYS A 34 10.68 2.74 1.94
N GLY A 35 11.53 1.70 1.87
CA GLY A 35 11.56 0.61 2.85
C GLY A 35 10.39 -0.38 2.81
N ILE A 36 9.31 -0.07 2.08
CA ILE A 36 8.15 -0.97 1.89
C ILE A 36 8.57 -2.18 1.08
N ARG A 37 8.24 -3.36 1.60
CA ARG A 37 8.47 -4.66 0.94
C ARG A 37 7.27 -5.56 1.14
N ILE A 38 7.14 -6.52 0.24
CA ILE A 38 6.08 -7.52 0.26
C ILE A 38 6.76 -8.88 0.34
N PHE A 39 6.21 -9.78 1.14
CA PHE A 39 6.78 -11.10 1.44
C PHE A 39 5.70 -12.16 1.37
N LYS A 40 6.12 -13.41 1.10
CA LYS A 40 5.23 -14.57 1.00
C LYS A 40 5.36 -15.51 2.18
N THR A 41 6.49 -15.48 2.89
CA THR A 41 6.73 -16.40 4.00
C THR A 41 6.95 -15.66 5.31
N ILE A 42 6.67 -16.37 6.40
CA ILE A 42 6.84 -15.87 7.76
C ILE A 42 8.32 -15.61 8.09
N GLU A 43 9.23 -16.42 7.55
CA GLU A 43 10.68 -16.29 7.72
C GLU A 43 11.22 -15.03 7.05
N GLU A 44 10.75 -14.73 5.83
CA GLU A 44 11.11 -13.50 5.12
C GLU A 44 10.66 -12.25 5.89
N VAL A 45 9.44 -12.28 6.44
CA VAL A 45 8.91 -11.19 7.28
C VAL A 45 9.74 -11.07 8.56
N ARG A 46 10.02 -12.18 9.24
CA ARG A 46 10.84 -12.24 10.46
C ARG A 46 12.23 -11.63 10.23
N ALA A 47 12.94 -12.11 9.21
CA ALA A 47 14.25 -11.60 8.85
C ALA A 47 14.23 -10.09 8.54
N ARG A 48 13.13 -9.59 7.97
CA ARG A 48 13.00 -8.16 7.66
C ARG A 48 12.79 -7.28 8.88
N VAL A 49 12.01 -7.75 9.86
CA VAL A 49 11.64 -6.97 11.06
C VAL A 49 12.67 -7.10 12.18
N ASP A 50 13.32 -8.26 12.31
CA ASP A 50 14.38 -8.50 13.29
C ASP A 50 15.67 -7.73 12.96
N ALA A 51 15.85 -7.34 11.69
CA ALA A 51 17.11 -6.77 11.21
C ALA A 51 17.46 -5.35 11.73
N LYS A 52 16.56 -4.62 12.42
CA LYS A 52 16.81 -3.25 12.94
C LYS A 52 15.89 -2.88 14.12
N GLU A 53 16.39 -2.04 15.03
CA GLU A 53 15.62 -1.31 16.07
C GLU A 53 14.67 -0.25 15.47
N ARG A 54 13.79 -0.67 14.56
CA ARG A 54 12.76 0.19 13.97
C ARG A 54 11.41 -0.43 14.21
N ALA A 55 10.41 0.37 14.53
CA ALA A 55 9.03 -0.10 14.55
C ALA A 55 8.58 -0.43 13.12
N TRP A 56 7.83 -1.52 12.96
CA TRP A 56 7.31 -2.00 11.68
C TRP A 56 5.80 -2.23 11.78
N ALA A 57 5.09 -1.93 10.69
CA ALA A 57 3.72 -2.39 10.49
C ALA A 57 3.74 -3.58 9.52
N ILE A 58 3.31 -4.73 10.01
CA ILE A 58 3.03 -5.92 9.21
C ILE A 58 1.54 -5.93 8.92
N GLN A 59 1.15 -5.93 7.64
CA GLN A 59 -0.25 -5.84 7.23
C GLN A 59 -0.54 -6.90 6.16
N LYS A 60 -1.72 -7.52 6.24
CA LYS A 60 -2.17 -8.45 5.20
C LYS A 60 -2.22 -7.71 3.86
N TYR A 61 -1.51 -8.25 2.86
CA TYR A 61 -1.55 -7.67 1.52
C TYR A 61 -2.85 -8.05 0.82
N ILE A 62 -3.48 -7.07 0.14
CA ILE A 62 -4.67 -7.29 -0.68
C ILE A 62 -4.23 -7.96 -1.99
N GLU A 63 -4.38 -9.28 -2.05
CA GLU A 63 -3.90 -10.10 -3.19
C GLU A 63 -4.80 -10.02 -4.42
N LYS A 64 -6.09 -9.73 -4.21
CA LYS A 64 -7.11 -9.58 -5.25
C LYS A 64 -7.65 -8.14 -5.25
N PRO A 65 -6.82 -7.12 -5.56
CA PRO A 65 -7.29 -5.74 -5.63
C PRO A 65 -8.21 -5.58 -6.84
N LEU A 66 -9.08 -4.57 -6.80
CA LEU A 66 -9.72 -4.07 -8.01
C LEU A 66 -8.63 -3.54 -8.96
N LEU A 67 -8.79 -3.81 -10.25
CA LEU A 67 -7.82 -3.44 -11.28
C LEU A 67 -8.48 -2.49 -12.29
N VAL A 68 -7.72 -1.52 -12.76
CA VAL A 68 -8.09 -0.67 -13.90
C VAL A 68 -7.22 -1.07 -15.09
N HIS A 69 -7.84 -1.57 -16.16
CA HIS A 69 -7.14 -2.14 -17.32
C HIS A 69 -6.07 -3.18 -16.94
N GLY A 70 -6.35 -4.01 -15.93
CA GLY A 70 -5.44 -5.03 -15.41
C GLY A 70 -4.29 -4.52 -14.53
N ARG A 71 -4.22 -3.20 -14.27
CA ARG A 71 -3.20 -2.57 -13.42
C ARG A 71 -3.77 -2.21 -12.06
N LYS A 72 -2.92 -2.28 -11.03
CA LYS A 72 -3.32 -1.93 -9.65
C LYS A 72 -3.39 -0.41 -9.52
N PHE A 73 -4.31 0.08 -8.71
CA PHE A 73 -4.38 1.50 -8.35
C PHE A 73 -4.64 1.69 -6.86
N ASP A 74 -4.38 2.91 -6.38
CA ASP A 74 -5.01 3.42 -5.15
C ASP A 74 -5.76 4.72 -5.48
N ILE A 75 -6.65 5.14 -4.58
CA ILE A 75 -7.41 6.39 -4.72
C ILE A 75 -6.77 7.44 -3.83
N ARG A 76 -6.49 8.61 -4.40
CA ARG A 76 -6.15 9.82 -3.63
C ARG A 76 -7.39 10.72 -3.54
N ALA A 77 -7.94 10.80 -2.34
CA ALA A 77 -8.92 11.80 -1.95
C ALA A 77 -8.32 12.78 -0.95
N TYR A 78 -8.92 13.97 -0.84
CA TYR A 78 -8.48 15.02 0.07
C TYR A 78 -9.56 15.29 1.12
N CYS A 79 -9.16 15.43 2.38
CA CYS A 79 -10.04 15.79 3.49
C CYS A 79 -9.44 17.00 4.23
N LEU A 80 -10.28 17.98 4.54
CA LEU A 80 -9.96 19.13 5.37
C LEU A 80 -10.67 18.97 6.72
N LEU A 81 -9.89 18.95 7.79
CA LEU A 81 -10.40 18.95 9.16
C LEU A 81 -10.23 20.35 9.75
N LEU A 82 -11.33 20.94 10.20
CA LEU A 82 -11.35 22.24 10.87
C LEU A 82 -11.84 22.04 12.30
N GLN A 83 -11.24 22.75 13.25
CA GLN A 83 -11.82 22.92 14.58
C GLN A 83 -12.65 24.18 14.59
N ASP A 84 -13.91 24.07 15.00
CA ASP A 84 -14.79 25.21 15.19
C ASP A 84 -14.36 25.96 16.45
N PRO A 85 -13.91 27.22 16.33
CA PRO A 85 -13.38 27.97 17.47
C PRO A 85 -14.47 28.38 18.47
N THR A 86 -15.75 28.27 18.10
CA THR A 86 -16.86 28.72 18.95
C THR A 86 -17.31 27.66 19.95
N ASN A 87 -17.19 26.38 19.61
CA ASN A 87 -17.68 25.26 20.42
C ASN A 87 -16.69 24.09 20.51
N TRP A 88 -15.47 24.27 19.99
CA TRP A 88 -14.39 23.27 19.98
C TRP A 88 -14.73 21.95 19.28
N SER A 89 -15.79 21.92 18.47
CA SER A 89 -16.17 20.75 17.67
C SER A 89 -15.29 20.62 16.42
N PHE A 90 -15.20 19.41 15.86
CA PHE A 90 -14.49 19.17 14.60
C PHE A 90 -15.47 19.09 13.42
N LYS A 91 -15.14 19.75 12.32
CA LYS A 91 -15.83 19.67 11.03
C LYS A 91 -14.89 19.06 10.00
N ALA A 92 -15.32 17.99 9.35
CA ALA A 92 -14.58 17.32 8.28
C ALA A 92 -15.24 17.57 6.93
N PHE A 93 -14.46 17.97 5.94
CA PHE A 93 -14.90 18.21 4.56
C PHE A 93 -14.09 17.31 3.62
N TYR A 94 -14.76 16.60 2.72
CA TYR A 94 -14.07 15.91 1.63
C TYR A 94 -14.08 16.80 0.37
N TYR A 95 -12.94 16.90 -0.30
CA TYR A 95 -12.89 17.51 -1.62
C TYR A 95 -13.62 16.59 -2.61
N ARG A 96 -14.39 17.18 -3.54
CA ARG A 96 -15.23 16.41 -4.46
C ARG A 96 -14.39 15.59 -5.44
N ASP A 97 -13.30 16.16 -5.92
CA ASP A 97 -12.47 15.50 -6.91
C ASP A 97 -11.45 14.58 -6.20
N ALA A 98 -11.25 13.41 -6.79
CA ALA A 98 -10.22 12.48 -6.42
C ALA A 98 -9.64 11.85 -7.69
N TYR A 99 -8.47 11.25 -7.59
CA TYR A 99 -7.83 10.60 -8.73
C TYR A 99 -7.22 9.27 -8.34
N LEU A 100 -7.11 8.39 -9.34
CA LEU A 100 -6.42 7.12 -9.20
C LEU A 100 -4.92 7.32 -9.41
N ARG A 101 -4.10 6.68 -8.58
CA ARG A 101 -2.66 6.52 -8.81
C ARG A 101 -2.40 5.09 -9.25
N THR A 102 -2.13 4.92 -10.53
CA THR A 102 -2.02 3.61 -11.17
C THR A 102 -0.58 3.09 -11.15
N THR A 103 -0.41 1.77 -11.16
CA THR A 103 0.89 1.17 -11.51
C THR A 103 1.10 1.19 -13.01
N SER A 104 2.35 1.16 -13.46
CA SER A 104 2.71 1.13 -14.88
C SER A 104 2.76 -0.29 -15.47
N ALA A 105 2.53 -1.31 -14.65
CA ALA A 105 2.63 -2.72 -15.01
C ALA A 105 1.34 -3.49 -14.69
N GLN A 106 1.10 -4.55 -15.48
CA GLN A 106 0.01 -5.51 -15.27
C GLN A 106 0.14 -6.18 -13.91
N TYR A 107 -0.98 -6.27 -13.19
CA TYR A 107 -0.99 -6.82 -11.85
C TYR A 107 -0.81 -8.34 -11.87
N THR A 108 0.09 -8.85 -11.06
CA THR A 108 0.27 -10.28 -10.82
C THR A 108 0.85 -10.51 -9.43
N THR A 109 0.53 -11.64 -8.82
CA THR A 109 1.16 -12.10 -7.56
C THR A 109 2.25 -13.15 -7.80
N LYS A 110 2.52 -13.49 -9.07
CA LYS A 110 3.56 -14.46 -9.45
C LYS A 110 4.95 -13.96 -9.06
N ASN A 111 5.25 -12.71 -9.36
CA ASN A 111 6.40 -11.97 -8.82
C ASN A 111 5.92 -10.92 -7.81
N LEU A 112 6.86 -10.37 -7.02
CA LEU A 112 6.58 -9.33 -6.02
C LEU A 112 7.30 -8.02 -6.38
N ASP A 113 7.42 -7.72 -7.68
CA ASP A 113 8.09 -6.50 -8.15
C ASP A 113 7.35 -5.26 -7.63
N ARG A 114 8.12 -4.32 -7.08
CA ARG A 114 7.61 -3.05 -6.56
C ARG A 114 6.86 -2.25 -7.62
N MET A 115 7.23 -2.33 -8.89
CA MET A 115 6.54 -1.65 -9.99
C MET A 115 5.12 -2.16 -10.21
N VAL A 116 4.86 -3.44 -9.91
CA VAL A 116 3.56 -4.08 -10.03
C VAL A 116 2.67 -3.80 -8.82
N HIS A 117 3.27 -3.61 -7.64
CA HIS A 117 2.53 -3.59 -6.38
C HIS A 117 2.47 -2.25 -5.65
N LEU A 118 3.36 -1.29 -5.95
CA LEU A 118 3.42 0.01 -5.26
C LEU A 118 3.01 1.16 -6.17
N ASN A 119 1.90 1.80 -5.84
CA ASN A 119 1.30 2.93 -6.57
C ASN A 119 1.98 4.28 -6.32
N ASN A 120 3.01 4.33 -5.47
CA ASN A 120 3.70 5.57 -5.14
C ASN A 120 4.39 6.15 -6.38
N ASP A 121 4.09 7.41 -6.69
CA ASP A 121 4.72 8.20 -7.76
C ASP A 121 6.26 8.14 -7.69
N ALA A 122 6.83 8.25 -6.49
CA ALA A 122 8.26 8.12 -6.26
C ALA A 122 8.87 6.74 -6.59
N VAL A 123 8.05 5.69 -6.71
CA VAL A 123 8.48 4.37 -7.23
C VAL A 123 8.22 4.32 -8.73
N GLN A 124 7.00 4.68 -9.16
CA GLN A 124 6.55 4.55 -10.54
C GLN A 124 7.33 5.42 -11.52
N LYS A 125 7.74 6.63 -11.12
CA LYS A 125 8.49 7.57 -11.98
C LYS A 125 9.83 7.06 -12.51
N HIS A 126 10.34 5.97 -11.93
CA HIS A 126 11.58 5.33 -12.35
C HIS A 126 11.36 4.14 -13.28
N GLY A 127 10.11 3.83 -13.64
CA GLY A 127 9.78 2.72 -14.53
C GLY A 127 9.59 3.18 -15.98
N ASP A 128 9.99 2.32 -16.91
CA ASP A 128 10.00 2.61 -18.35
C ASP A 128 8.63 2.96 -18.93
N ASN A 129 7.55 2.52 -18.27
CA ASN A 129 6.17 2.76 -18.70
C ASN A 129 5.47 3.88 -17.92
N TYR A 130 6.20 4.69 -17.14
CA TYR A 130 5.61 5.81 -16.41
C TYR A 130 5.02 6.85 -17.35
N GLY A 131 3.77 7.24 -17.13
CA GLY A 131 3.06 8.20 -17.98
C GLY A 131 2.55 7.61 -19.30
N LYS A 132 2.80 6.32 -19.59
CA LYS A 132 2.48 5.70 -20.88
C LYS A 132 0.98 5.57 -21.15
N PHE A 133 0.19 5.29 -20.11
CA PHE A 133 -1.25 5.04 -20.24
C PHE A 133 -2.08 6.27 -19.86
N GLU A 134 -1.65 7.01 -18.84
CA GLU A 134 -2.21 8.28 -18.42
C GLU A 134 -1.10 9.17 -17.89
N SER A 135 -1.27 10.50 -18.01
CA SER A 135 -0.24 11.46 -17.60
C SER A 135 0.17 11.23 -16.15
N ALA A 136 1.47 11.04 -15.93
CA ALA A 136 2.08 10.81 -14.61
C ALA A 136 1.41 9.69 -13.79
N ASN A 137 0.81 8.69 -14.45
CA ASN A 137 0.04 7.61 -13.80
C ASN A 137 -1.12 8.11 -12.92
N LYS A 138 -1.74 9.23 -13.31
CA LYS A 138 -2.86 9.85 -12.61
C LYS A 138 -4.07 9.87 -13.52
N MET A 139 -5.11 9.16 -13.12
CA MET A 139 -6.37 9.06 -13.86
C MET A 139 -7.47 9.75 -13.06
N SER A 140 -8.24 10.64 -13.68
CA SER A 140 -9.41 11.26 -13.03
C SER A 140 -10.49 10.22 -12.75
N LEU A 141 -11.38 10.52 -11.81
CA LEU A 141 -12.57 9.72 -11.55
C LEU A 141 -13.79 10.14 -12.39
N ASP A 142 -13.68 11.25 -13.13
CA ASP A 142 -14.73 11.82 -13.97
C ASP A 142 -14.76 11.21 -15.39
#